data_AF-A0A1E5KUC4-F1
#
_entry.id   AF-A0A1E5KUC4-F1
#
_cell.length_a   1.000
_cell.length_b   1.000
_cell.length_c   1.000
_cell.angle_alpha   90.00
_cell.angle_beta   90.00
_cell.angle_gamma   90.00
#
_symmetry.space_group_name_H-M   'P 1'
#
loop_
_entity.id
_entity.type
_entity.pdbx_description
1 polymer ?
#
loop_
_entity_poly.entity_id
_entity_poly.type
_entity_poly.pdbx_seq_one_letter_code
_entity_poly.pdbx_strand_id
1 'polypeptide(L)'
;MSEELINEKLLKDYYEIFNDSEKLKDFSSYYRALVQIVKRYPLEFTDEVRDEWGLNELLSIEEKKYIVDKPDICLNMEKKRLVRNYENIDTLAMAIRDTLWDMVTVYSGKDCPITPNDELRYIKIVYKDNSDKILLECAGCGWTEDINGNEYTGPVGKVFPVKKDEIENI
;
A
#
# COMPACT_ATOMS: atom_id res chain seq x y z
N MET A 1 8.92 22.64 -12.12
CA MET A 1 7.57 22.21 -11.72
C MET A 1 7.10 23.20 -10.68
N SER A 2 5.99 23.89 -10.90
CA SER A 2 5.39 24.71 -9.84
C SER A 2 4.98 23.77 -8.71
N GLU A 3 5.41 24.05 -7.49
CA GLU A 3 4.89 23.41 -6.28
C GLU A 3 3.41 23.81 -6.16
N GLU A 4 2.52 23.01 -6.76
CA GLU A 4 1.09 23.16 -6.52
C GLU A 4 0.83 22.77 -5.08
N LEU A 5 0.53 23.78 -4.26
CA LEU A 5 0.07 23.62 -2.90
C LEU A 5 -1.15 22.70 -2.90
N ILE A 6 -1.12 21.70 -2.04
CA ILE A 6 -2.20 20.74 -1.91
C ILE A 6 -3.52 21.43 -1.52
N ASN A 7 -4.62 20.95 -2.09
CA ASN A 7 -5.96 21.46 -1.83
C ASN A 7 -6.32 21.34 -0.33
N GLU A 8 -6.60 22.48 0.33
CA GLU A 8 -6.93 22.52 1.77
C GLU A 8 -8.15 21.66 2.12
N LYS A 9 -9.14 21.58 1.21
CA LYS A 9 -10.35 20.78 1.41
C LYS A 9 -10.01 19.28 1.38
N LEU A 10 -9.14 18.86 0.46
CA LEU A 10 -8.65 17.48 0.41
C LEU A 10 -7.97 17.11 1.73
N LEU A 11 -7.06 17.95 2.22
CA LEU A 11 -6.38 17.71 3.50
C LEU A 11 -7.35 17.64 4.67
N LYS A 12 -8.32 18.56 4.72
CA LYS A 12 -9.35 18.55 5.76
C LYS A 12 -10.15 17.24 5.75
N ASP A 13 -10.67 16.84 4.60
CA ASP A 13 -11.42 15.59 4.44
C ASP A 13 -10.55 14.36 4.81
N TYR A 14 -9.26 14.37 4.43
CA TYR A 14 -8.32 13.32 4.80
C TYR A 14 -8.14 13.25 6.33
N TYR A 15 -7.95 14.38 7.02
CA TYR A 15 -7.80 14.38 8.47
C TYR A 15 -9.09 14.01 9.21
N GLU A 16 -10.26 14.26 8.62
CA GLU A 16 -11.54 13.86 9.19
C GLU A 16 -11.67 12.34 9.31
N ILE A 17 -10.99 11.54 8.48
CA ILE A 17 -10.95 10.08 8.63
C ILE A 17 -10.52 9.69 10.04
N PHE A 18 -9.50 10.36 10.59
CA PHE A 18 -8.93 10.01 11.89
C PHE A 18 -9.76 10.47 13.08
N ASN A 19 -10.78 11.29 12.83
CA ASN A 19 -11.68 11.80 13.85
C ASN A 19 -13.05 11.10 13.83
N ASP A 20 -13.31 10.27 12.82
CA ASP A 20 -14.52 9.48 12.68
C ASP A 20 -14.29 8.04 13.19
N SER A 21 -14.91 7.71 14.33
CA SER A 21 -14.80 6.38 14.93
C SER A 21 -15.32 5.26 14.02
N GLU A 22 -16.26 5.54 13.11
CA GLU A 22 -16.74 4.54 12.16
C GLU A 22 -15.72 4.22 11.06
N LYS A 23 -14.83 5.15 10.75
CA LYS A 23 -13.75 4.92 9.78
C LYS A 23 -12.58 4.17 10.41
N LEU A 24 -12.40 4.26 11.72
CA LEU A 24 -11.32 3.59 12.46
C LEU A 24 -11.78 2.36 13.27
N LYS A 25 -13.01 1.87 13.06
CA LYS A 25 -13.54 0.73 13.84
C LYS A 25 -12.83 -0.60 13.55
N ASP A 26 -12.38 -0.78 12.32
CA ASP A 26 -11.65 -1.96 11.84
C ASP A 26 -10.82 -1.59 10.59
N PHE A 27 -9.88 -2.45 10.21
CA PHE A 27 -8.98 -2.20 9.09
C PHE A 27 -9.73 -2.11 7.74
N SER A 28 -10.83 -2.84 7.57
CA SER A 28 -11.68 -2.78 6.37
C SER A 28 -12.32 -1.40 6.21
N SER A 29 -12.86 -0.86 7.28
CA SER A 29 -13.48 0.46 7.31
C SER A 29 -12.44 1.55 7.06
N TYR A 30 -11.24 1.39 7.60
CA TYR A 30 -10.15 2.33 7.42
C TYR A 30 -9.59 2.30 5.99
N TYR A 31 -9.36 1.11 5.45
CA TYR A 31 -8.99 0.89 4.05
C TYR A 31 -9.97 1.57 3.10
N ARG A 32 -11.28 1.34 3.29
CA ARG A 32 -12.34 2.00 2.51
C ARG A 32 -12.29 3.51 2.60
N ALA A 33 -12.02 4.05 3.79
CA ALA A 33 -11.96 5.49 4.00
C ALA A 33 -10.85 6.12 3.14
N LEU A 34 -9.66 5.52 3.13
CA LEU A 34 -8.53 5.97 2.32
C LEU A 34 -8.82 5.86 0.82
N VAL A 35 -9.34 4.70 0.37
CA VAL A 35 -9.75 4.50 -1.03
C VAL A 35 -10.80 5.52 -1.47
N GLN A 36 -11.76 5.85 -0.60
CA GLN A 36 -12.80 6.84 -0.88
C GLN A 36 -12.23 8.25 -1.01
N ILE A 37 -11.21 8.63 -0.24
CA ILE A 37 -10.54 9.92 -0.40
C ILE A 37 -9.92 10.03 -1.78
N VAL A 38 -9.13 9.03 -2.20
CA VAL A 38 -8.48 9.04 -3.51
C VAL A 38 -9.50 9.15 -4.64
N LYS A 39 -10.61 8.40 -4.54
CA LYS A 39 -11.70 8.44 -5.55
C LYS A 39 -12.52 9.74 -5.54
N ARG A 40 -12.58 10.45 -4.41
CA ARG A 40 -13.36 11.70 -4.27
C ARG A 40 -12.65 12.90 -4.91
N TYR A 41 -11.33 12.85 -5.01
CA TYR A 41 -10.48 13.94 -5.47
C TYR A 41 -9.71 13.54 -6.75
N PRO A 42 -10.41 13.26 -7.86
CA PRO A 42 -9.78 12.74 -9.08
C PRO A 42 -8.93 13.78 -9.83
N LEU A 43 -9.10 15.07 -9.55
CA LEU A 43 -8.29 16.14 -10.14
C LEU A 43 -6.93 16.23 -9.45
N GLU A 44 -6.87 15.91 -8.16
CA GLU A 44 -5.64 15.82 -7.40
C GLU A 44 -4.97 14.45 -7.60
N PHE A 45 -5.72 13.35 -7.43
CA PHE A 45 -5.25 11.99 -7.70
C PHE A 45 -5.46 11.61 -9.17
N THR A 46 -4.75 12.29 -10.05
CA THR A 46 -4.74 12.01 -11.50
C THR A 46 -4.31 10.56 -11.77
N ASP A 47 -4.56 10.08 -12.99
CA ASP A 47 -4.05 8.75 -13.39
C ASP A 47 -2.52 8.68 -13.27
N GLU A 48 -1.82 9.76 -13.59
CA GLU A 48 -0.35 9.89 -13.47
C GLU A 48 0.11 9.71 -12.03
N VAL A 49 -0.45 10.48 -11.08
CA VAL A 49 -0.12 10.35 -9.64
C VAL A 49 -0.45 8.94 -9.12
N ARG A 50 -1.58 8.37 -9.54
CA ARG A 50 -1.98 7.04 -9.10
C ARG A 50 -1.08 5.94 -9.67
N ASP A 51 -0.64 6.05 -10.92
CA ASP A 51 0.29 5.10 -11.52
C ASP A 51 1.71 5.25 -10.94
N GLU A 52 2.21 6.48 -10.78
CA GLU A 52 3.53 6.76 -10.23
C GLU A 52 3.69 6.17 -8.82
N TRP A 53 2.68 6.35 -7.97
CA TRP A 53 2.70 5.84 -6.61
C TRP A 53 2.13 4.42 -6.45
N GLY A 54 1.76 3.73 -7.55
CA GLY A 54 1.22 2.36 -7.50
C GLY A 54 -0.10 2.23 -6.74
N LEU A 55 -0.90 3.28 -6.71
CA LEU A 55 -2.21 3.31 -6.04
C LEU A 55 -3.26 2.55 -6.85
N ASN A 56 -3.17 2.51 -8.19
CA ASN A 56 -4.21 1.89 -9.03
C ASN A 56 -4.45 0.41 -8.67
N GLU A 57 -3.38 -0.32 -8.37
CA GLU A 57 -3.40 -1.72 -7.97
C GLU A 57 -4.05 -1.91 -6.59
N LEU A 58 -3.91 -0.93 -5.68
CA LEU A 58 -4.51 -0.98 -4.35
C LEU A 58 -5.99 -0.56 -4.37
N LEU A 59 -6.36 0.49 -5.09
CA LEU A 59 -7.73 1.04 -5.10
C LEU A 59 -8.82 0.10 -5.65
N SER A 60 -8.42 -1.03 -6.24
CA SER A 60 -9.27 -1.99 -6.94
C SER A 60 -9.38 -3.36 -6.24
N ILE A 61 -8.70 -3.58 -5.11
CA ILE A 61 -8.70 -4.89 -4.46
C ILE A 61 -10.01 -5.17 -3.69
N GLU A 62 -10.31 -6.47 -3.53
CA GLU A 62 -11.43 -6.93 -2.70
C GLU A 62 -10.97 -7.16 -1.25
N GLU A 63 -11.31 -6.25 -0.35
CA GLU A 63 -10.84 -6.23 1.04
C GLU A 63 -10.89 -7.58 1.77
N LYS A 64 -11.94 -8.38 1.60
CA LYS A 64 -12.08 -9.69 2.26
C LYS A 64 -10.96 -10.66 1.90
N LYS A 65 -10.40 -10.54 0.70
CA LYS A 65 -9.34 -11.40 0.17
C LYS A 65 -7.94 -10.91 0.54
N TYR A 66 -7.78 -9.61 0.78
CA TYR A 66 -6.46 -8.99 0.89
C TYR A 66 -6.14 -8.39 2.25
N ILE A 67 -7.11 -7.84 2.99
CA ILE A 67 -6.82 -7.26 4.30
C ILE A 67 -6.45 -8.38 5.27
N VAL A 68 -5.26 -8.27 5.85
CA VAL A 68 -4.71 -9.26 6.78
C VAL A 68 -5.32 -9.13 8.16
N ASP A 69 -5.34 -10.23 8.91
CA ASP A 69 -6.01 -10.26 10.22
C ASP A 69 -5.20 -9.52 11.31
N LYS A 70 -3.88 -9.42 11.12
CA LYS A 70 -2.95 -8.69 11.99
C LYS A 70 -2.04 -7.77 11.16
N PRO A 71 -2.57 -6.67 10.63
CA PRO A 71 -1.78 -5.67 9.90
C PRO A 71 -0.68 -5.06 10.77
N ASP A 72 0.40 -4.59 10.14
CA ASP A 72 1.47 -3.86 10.83
C ASP A 72 1.10 -2.37 11.02
N ILE A 73 -0.09 -2.16 11.57
CA ILE A 73 -0.67 -0.83 11.80
C ILE A 73 -1.58 -0.86 13.02
N CYS A 74 -1.55 0.22 13.79
CA CYS A 74 -2.32 0.34 15.02
C CYS A 74 -3.34 1.47 14.88
N LEU A 75 -4.62 1.13 14.66
CA LEU A 75 -5.70 2.10 14.33
C LEU A 75 -5.81 3.25 15.34
N ASN A 76 -5.57 2.99 16.63
CA ASN A 76 -5.61 4.02 17.68
C ASN A 76 -4.42 4.99 17.65
N MET A 77 -3.35 4.66 16.93
CA MET A 77 -2.16 5.48 16.75
C MET A 77 -2.15 6.22 15.41
N GLU A 78 -3.05 5.88 14.48
CA GLU A 78 -3.06 6.47 13.14
C GLU A 78 -3.23 7.98 13.13
N LYS A 79 -4.09 8.51 14.01
CA LYS A 79 -4.22 9.95 14.21
C LYS A 79 -2.87 10.62 14.56
N LYS A 80 -1.99 9.94 15.29
CA LYS A 80 -0.65 10.48 15.62
C LYS A 80 0.34 10.24 14.49
N ARG A 81 0.26 9.11 13.78
CA ARG A 81 1.19 8.74 12.70
C ARG A 81 1.05 9.63 11.47
N LEU A 82 -0.19 9.96 11.09
CA LEU A 82 -0.55 10.56 9.80
C LEU A 82 -1.01 12.01 9.85
N VAL A 83 -1.15 12.60 11.04
CA VAL A 83 -1.26 14.07 11.14
C VAL A 83 0.14 14.65 10.95
N ARG A 84 0.46 14.95 9.69
CA ARG A 84 1.71 15.57 9.24
C ARG A 84 1.38 16.71 8.28
N ASN A 85 2.28 17.66 8.10
CA ASN A 85 2.10 18.66 7.05
C ASN A 85 2.46 18.02 5.71
N TYR A 86 1.45 17.69 4.91
CA TYR A 86 1.63 17.30 3.51
C TYR A 86 1.70 18.56 2.66
N GLU A 87 2.81 18.76 1.96
CA GLU A 87 3.07 19.99 1.20
C GLU A 87 2.50 19.89 -0.23
N ASN A 88 2.45 18.67 -0.78
CA ASN A 88 1.99 18.38 -2.14
C ASN A 88 1.25 17.05 -2.22
N ILE A 89 0.63 16.79 -3.38
CA ILE A 89 -0.15 15.57 -3.61
C ILE A 89 0.70 14.29 -3.53
N ASP A 90 1.96 14.33 -3.96
CA ASP A 90 2.85 13.16 -3.96
C ASP A 90 3.12 12.64 -2.56
N THR A 91 3.41 13.54 -1.61
CA THR A 91 3.63 13.16 -0.21
C THR A 91 2.38 12.56 0.43
N LEU A 92 1.18 13.04 0.06
CA LEU A 92 -0.07 12.45 0.52
C LEU A 92 -0.35 11.11 -0.15
N ALA A 93 -0.14 11.00 -1.47
CA ALA A 93 -0.32 9.78 -2.25
C ALA A 93 0.59 8.66 -1.75
N MET A 94 1.87 8.96 -1.48
CA MET A 94 2.83 8.05 -0.87
C MET A 94 2.34 7.60 0.51
N ALA A 95 1.95 8.52 1.41
CA ALA A 95 1.48 8.14 2.74
C ALA A 95 0.21 7.27 2.71
N ILE A 96 -0.72 7.56 1.80
CA ILE A 96 -1.90 6.72 1.57
C ILE A 96 -1.47 5.35 1.06
N ARG A 97 -0.58 5.28 0.07
CA ARG A 97 -0.05 4.03 -0.48
C ARG A 97 0.61 3.16 0.59
N ASP A 98 1.51 3.73 1.39
CA ASP A 98 2.19 3.06 2.51
C ASP A 98 1.15 2.43 3.43
N THR A 99 0.19 3.23 3.85
CA THR A 99 -0.85 2.81 4.79
C THR A 99 -1.75 1.71 4.22
N LEU A 100 -2.08 1.80 2.93
CA LEU A 100 -2.83 0.76 2.24
C LEU A 100 -2.03 -0.54 2.18
N TRP A 101 -0.72 -0.48 1.90
CA TRP A 101 0.18 -1.64 1.96
C TRP A 101 0.28 -2.23 3.36
N ASP A 102 0.40 -1.42 4.42
CA ASP A 102 0.47 -1.89 5.82
C ASP A 102 -0.73 -2.78 6.19
N MET A 103 -1.90 -2.54 5.55
CA MET A 103 -3.13 -3.30 5.78
C MET A 103 -3.28 -4.59 4.97
N VAL A 104 -2.54 -4.74 3.87
CA VAL A 104 -2.71 -5.86 2.91
C VAL A 104 -1.46 -6.70 2.74
N THR A 105 -0.36 -6.28 3.36
CA THR A 105 0.93 -6.97 3.28
C THR A 105 0.86 -8.26 4.09
N VAL A 106 1.22 -9.37 3.43
CA VAL A 106 1.56 -10.61 4.12
C VAL A 106 3.06 -10.74 4.16
N TYR A 107 3.62 -10.81 5.36
CA TYR A 107 5.03 -11.05 5.56
C TYR A 107 5.36 -12.54 5.63
N SER A 108 6.58 -12.90 5.24
CA SER A 108 7.03 -14.28 5.03
C SER A 108 7.70 -14.94 6.24
N GLY A 109 7.98 -14.19 7.29
CA GLY A 109 8.82 -14.57 8.41
C GLY A 109 10.33 -14.53 8.11
N LYS A 110 10.72 -14.17 6.88
CA LYS A 110 12.12 -14.15 6.43
C LYS A 110 12.69 -12.75 6.45
N ASP A 111 13.86 -12.59 7.08
CA ASP A 111 14.61 -11.33 7.07
C ASP A 111 15.20 -11.01 5.69
N CYS A 112 15.21 -9.73 5.36
CA CYS A 112 15.91 -9.21 4.20
C CYS A 112 17.43 -9.40 4.34
N PRO A 113 18.12 -9.95 3.34
CA PRO A 113 19.57 -10.15 3.41
C PRO A 113 20.37 -8.84 3.30
N ILE A 114 19.74 -7.75 2.85
CA ILE A 114 20.39 -6.44 2.64
C ILE A 114 20.10 -5.48 3.78
N THR A 115 18.86 -5.42 4.26
CA THR A 115 18.43 -4.51 5.33
C THR A 115 18.14 -5.29 6.60
N PRO A 116 19.02 -5.25 7.61
CA PRO A 116 18.78 -5.94 8.88
C PRO A 116 17.49 -5.46 9.54
N ASN A 117 16.69 -6.41 10.02
CA ASN A 117 15.38 -6.21 10.68
C ASN A 117 14.21 -5.83 9.75
N ASP A 118 14.41 -5.71 8.44
CA ASP A 118 13.29 -5.65 7.50
C ASP A 118 12.87 -7.08 7.13
N GLU A 119 11.57 -7.36 7.16
CA GLU A 119 11.01 -8.64 6.77
C GLU A 119 10.56 -8.61 5.30
N LEU A 120 10.82 -9.70 4.58
CA LEU A 120 10.36 -9.84 3.20
C LEU A 120 8.85 -10.08 3.17
N ARG A 121 8.16 -9.32 2.32
CA ARG A 121 6.73 -9.47 2.04
C ARG A 121 6.48 -10.30 0.79
N TYR A 122 5.38 -11.04 0.78
CA TYR A 122 4.88 -11.64 -0.44
C TYR A 122 4.30 -10.57 -1.36
N ILE A 123 4.76 -10.57 -2.61
CA ILE A 123 4.22 -9.75 -3.69
C ILE A 123 3.88 -10.63 -4.89
N LYS A 124 2.94 -10.17 -5.71
CA LYS A 124 2.63 -10.77 -7.01
C LYS A 124 3.03 -9.81 -8.11
N ILE A 125 3.95 -10.23 -8.96
CA ILE A 125 4.28 -9.50 -10.19
C ILE A 125 3.36 -10.01 -11.30
N VAL A 126 2.65 -9.09 -11.96
CA VAL A 126 1.84 -9.38 -13.16
C VAL A 126 2.53 -8.77 -14.38
N TYR A 127 2.80 -9.60 -15.37
CA TYR A 127 3.51 -9.22 -16.60
C TYR A 127 2.54 -8.75 -17.69
N LYS A 128 3.08 -8.18 -18.78
CA LYS A 128 2.30 -7.64 -19.90
C LYS A 128 1.44 -8.68 -20.63
N ASP A 129 1.85 -9.95 -20.59
CA ASP A 129 1.11 -11.08 -21.17
C ASP A 129 0.05 -11.65 -20.22
N ASN A 130 -0.18 -11.01 -19.06
CA ASN A 130 -1.05 -11.45 -17.96
C ASN A 130 -0.61 -12.73 -17.26
N SER A 131 0.59 -13.24 -17.52
CA SER A 131 1.20 -14.21 -16.60
C SER A 131 1.57 -13.51 -15.29
N ASP A 132 1.64 -14.27 -14.20
CA ASP A 132 2.02 -13.75 -12.89
C ASP A 132 3.01 -14.66 -12.17
N LYS A 133 3.67 -14.09 -11.16
CA LYS A 133 4.60 -14.81 -10.28
C LYS A 133 4.54 -14.23 -8.88
N ILE A 134 4.48 -15.10 -7.88
CA ILE A 134 4.65 -14.73 -6.48
C ILE A 134 6.14 -14.72 -6.14
N LEU A 135 6.58 -13.63 -5.51
CA LEU A 135 7.95 -13.38 -5.08
C LEU A 135 7.94 -12.85 -3.65
N LEU A 136 9.12 -12.80 -3.05
CA LEU A 136 9.39 -12.12 -1.80
C LEU A 136 10.13 -10.82 -2.09
N GLU A 137 9.71 -9.71 -1.49
CA GLU A 137 10.29 -8.38 -1.69
C GLU A 137 10.53 -7.68 -0.35
N CYS A 138 11.65 -6.99 -0.21
CA CYS A 138 11.88 -6.03 0.87
C CYS A 138 11.29 -4.66 0.51
N ALA A 139 10.33 -4.17 1.28
CA ALA A 139 9.73 -2.85 1.06
C ALA A 139 10.73 -1.68 1.21
N GLY A 140 11.78 -1.85 2.02
CA GLY A 140 12.77 -0.82 2.31
C GLY A 140 13.84 -0.65 1.23
N CYS A 141 14.38 -1.76 0.69
CA CYS A 141 15.49 -1.72 -0.27
C CYS A 141 15.18 -2.31 -1.65
N GLY A 142 13.99 -2.89 -1.85
CA GLY A 142 13.58 -3.51 -3.11
C GLY A 142 14.26 -4.84 -3.43
N TRP A 143 15.01 -5.43 -2.48
CA TRP A 143 15.56 -6.78 -2.65
C TRP A 143 14.43 -7.75 -2.97
N THR A 144 14.55 -8.50 -4.06
CA THR A 144 13.50 -9.42 -4.52
C THR A 144 14.08 -10.81 -4.75
N GLU A 145 13.38 -11.83 -4.29
CA GLU A 145 13.76 -13.23 -4.44
C GLU A 145 12.55 -14.11 -4.76
N ASP A 146 12.80 -15.28 -5.34
CA ASP A 146 11.75 -16.30 -5.48
C ASP A 146 11.41 -16.97 -4.15
N ILE A 147 10.34 -17.76 -4.12
CA ILE A 147 9.88 -18.48 -2.92
C ILE A 147 10.90 -19.48 -2.37
N ASN A 148 11.93 -19.84 -3.14
CA ASN A 148 13.03 -20.71 -2.69
C ASN A 148 14.22 -19.91 -2.14
N GLY A 149 14.13 -18.59 -2.12
CA GLY A 149 15.16 -17.69 -1.60
C GLY A 149 16.28 -17.34 -2.60
N ASN A 150 16.08 -17.58 -3.90
CA ASN A 150 17.05 -17.16 -4.92
C ASN A 150 16.73 -15.75 -5.42
N GLU A 151 17.75 -14.90 -5.57
CA GLU A 151 17.59 -13.55 -6.12
C GLU A 151 16.84 -13.59 -7.46
N TYR A 152 15.80 -12.77 -7.56
CA TYR A 152 14.98 -12.70 -8.75
C TYR A 152 15.58 -11.70 -9.75
N THR A 153 16.06 -12.22 -10.87
CA THR A 153 16.65 -11.44 -11.98
C THR A 153 15.79 -11.47 -13.25
N GLY A 154 14.52 -11.86 -13.11
CA GLY A 154 13.58 -11.99 -14.21
C GLY A 154 13.02 -10.65 -14.72
N PRO A 155 12.05 -10.69 -15.66
CA PRO A 155 11.43 -9.48 -16.18
C PRO A 155 10.72 -8.67 -15.10
N VAL A 156 10.57 -7.37 -15.35
CA VAL A 156 9.79 -6.44 -14.52
C VAL A 156 8.30 -6.49 -14.90
N GLY A 157 7.43 -6.24 -13.94
CA GLY A 157 5.98 -6.18 -14.13
C GLY A 157 5.33 -5.26 -13.10
N LYS A 158 4.00 -5.22 -13.10
CA LYS A 158 3.23 -4.48 -12.09
C LYS A 158 3.18 -5.27 -10.79
N VAL A 159 3.37 -4.59 -9.67
CA VAL A 159 3.40 -5.21 -8.33
C VAL A 159 2.03 -5.11 -7.70
N PHE A 160 1.50 -6.25 -7.26
CA PHE A 160 0.24 -6.38 -6.54
C PHE A 160 0.48 -7.02 -5.19
N PRO A 161 -0.34 -6.71 -4.17
CA PRO A 161 -0.39 -7.53 -2.97
C PRO A 161 -0.84 -8.95 -3.33
N VAL A 162 -0.41 -9.93 -2.54
CA VAL A 162 -0.88 -11.31 -2.64
C VAL A 162 -2.16 -11.46 -1.81
N LYS A 163 -3.11 -12.28 -2.26
CA LYS A 163 -4.28 -12.60 -1.43
C LYS A 163 -3.90 -13.53 -0.29
N LYS A 164 -4.68 -13.51 0.78
CA LYS A 164 -4.46 -14.39 1.95
C LYS A 164 -4.47 -15.88 1.59
N ASP A 165 -5.30 -16.29 0.64
CA ASP A 165 -5.45 -17.69 0.19
C ASP A 165 -4.38 -18.12 -0.83
N GLU A 166 -3.72 -17.18 -1.50
CA GLU A 166 -2.68 -17.46 -2.50
C GLU A 166 -1.38 -17.97 -1.86
N ILE A 167 -1.17 -17.73 -0.57
CA ILE A 167 0.03 -18.15 0.18
C ILE A 167 -0.18 -19.40 1.04
N GLU A 168 -1.42 -19.86 1.26
CA GLU A 168 -1.70 -21.00 2.14
C GLU A 168 -1.09 -22.32 1.62
N ASN A 169 -0.63 -22.35 0.36
CA ASN A 169 -0.11 -23.52 -0.34
C ASN A 169 1.33 -23.34 -0.86
N ILE A 170 2.03 -22.30 -0.41
CA ILE A 170 3.44 -22.02 -0.74
C ILE A 170 4.33 -22.55 0.38
#